data_AF-A0A6C0BBP8-F1
#
_entry.id   AF-A0A6C0BBP8-F1
#
_cell.length_a   1.000
_cell.length_b   1.000
_cell.length_c   1.000
_cell.angle_alpha   90.00
_cell.angle_beta   90.00
_cell.angle_gamma   90.00
#
_symmetry.space_group_name_H-M   'P 1'
#
loop_
_entity.id
_entity.type
_entity.pdbx_description
1 polymer ?
#
loop_
_entity_poly.entity_id
_entity_poly.type
_entity_poly.pdbx_seq_one_letter_code
_entity_poly.pdbx_strand_id
1 'polypeptide(L)'
;MVKAAHTRLFLDLDGVFFDFEKSAIAILGESTKQAELKKREIWHELMDHKPSFFANLELMPGADALWLEIREFLERSGQNTPIFLTGCPRYKREEAEMGKEACVKKYFIKGEVHKISVKEDATIDDAMVYQERLNELLKTVGPNDAILILCRPDQKNFFSLTLPIPILLDDRDKAGPLWTQHPASLFIHHTSEPAANNNNSVRASLSEKAVDRSIERLREMKGGNRRITHRKRRT
;
A
#
# COMPACT_ATOMS: atom_id res chain seq x y z
N MET A 1 7.11 17.48 15.76
CA MET A 1 6.00 16.68 15.21
C MET A 1 5.75 17.16 13.78
N VAL A 2 5.84 16.28 12.79
CA VAL A 2 5.62 16.65 11.38
C VAL A 2 4.12 16.92 11.17
N LYS A 3 3.77 18.08 10.59
CA LYS A 3 2.38 18.43 10.26
C LYS A 3 2.02 17.87 8.88
N ALA A 4 0.81 17.34 8.73
CA ALA A 4 0.30 16.78 7.47
C ALA A 4 0.57 17.66 6.23
N ALA A 5 0.43 19.00 6.32
CA ALA A 5 0.66 19.97 5.23
C ALA A 5 2.07 19.95 4.60
N HIS A 6 3.01 19.18 5.16
CA HIS A 6 4.37 19.03 4.64
C HIS A 6 4.73 17.55 4.46
N THR A 7 3.77 16.71 4.04
CA THR A 7 4.00 15.28 3.86
C THR A 7 3.45 14.75 2.55
N ARG A 8 4.06 13.68 2.04
CA ARG A 8 3.61 12.94 0.86
C ARG A 8 3.37 11.48 1.26
N LEU A 9 2.13 11.03 1.17
CA LEU A 9 1.73 9.69 1.56
C LEU A 9 1.74 8.74 0.36
N PHE A 10 2.53 7.68 0.49
CA PHE A 10 2.61 6.53 -0.39
C PHE A 10 1.92 5.33 0.26
N LEU A 11 1.16 4.60 -0.55
CA LEU A 11 0.27 3.54 -0.10
C LEU A 11 0.65 2.20 -0.74
N ASP A 12 1.04 1.21 0.06
CA ASP A 12 1.10 -0.16 -0.47
C ASP A 12 -0.31 -0.71 -0.74
N LEU A 13 -0.40 -1.75 -1.57
CA LEU A 13 -1.65 -2.40 -1.93
C LEU A 13 -1.83 -3.75 -1.23
N ASP A 14 -0.95 -4.70 -1.52
CA ASP A 14 -1.06 -6.08 -1.04
C ASP A 14 -0.76 -6.11 0.46
N GLY A 15 -1.64 -6.72 1.27
CA GLY A 15 -1.47 -6.79 2.74
C GLY A 15 -1.92 -5.53 3.49
N VAL A 16 -2.17 -4.42 2.78
CA VAL A 16 -2.75 -3.19 3.32
C VAL A 16 -4.23 -3.05 2.94
N PHE A 17 -4.50 -2.98 1.65
CA PHE A 17 -5.86 -2.83 1.12
C PHE A 17 -6.41 -4.13 0.56
N PHE A 18 -5.56 -4.96 -0.02
CA PHE A 18 -5.97 -6.20 -0.68
C PHE A 18 -5.47 -7.43 0.06
N ASP A 19 -6.37 -8.40 0.23
CA ASP A 19 -6.11 -9.65 0.92
C ASP A 19 -5.38 -10.65 0.01
N PHE A 20 -4.11 -10.32 -0.25
CA PHE A 20 -3.19 -11.13 -1.05
C PHE A 20 -2.99 -12.52 -0.44
N GLU A 21 -2.72 -12.59 0.87
CA GLU A 21 -2.43 -13.86 1.54
C GLU A 21 -3.63 -14.81 1.53
N LYS A 22 -4.87 -14.34 1.75
CA LYS A 22 -6.07 -15.19 1.63
C LYS A 22 -6.19 -15.78 0.24
N SER A 23 -5.97 -14.95 -0.79
CA SER A 23 -6.05 -15.38 -2.18
C SER A 23 -4.92 -16.35 -2.55
N ALA A 24 -3.73 -16.14 -1.99
CA ALA A 24 -2.58 -17.02 -2.18
C ALA A 24 -2.77 -18.37 -1.49
N ILE A 25 -3.22 -18.38 -0.23
CA ILE A 25 -3.54 -19.61 0.53
C ILE A 25 -4.57 -20.46 -0.21
N ALA A 26 -5.58 -19.85 -0.84
CA ALA A 26 -6.58 -20.58 -1.61
C ALA A 26 -6.00 -21.34 -2.83
N ILE A 27 -4.82 -20.96 -3.30
CA ILE A 27 -4.10 -21.60 -4.41
C ILE A 27 -3.01 -22.55 -3.87
N LEU A 28 -2.19 -22.07 -2.94
CA LEU A 28 -1.02 -22.79 -2.43
C LEU A 28 -1.34 -23.79 -1.31
N GLY A 29 -2.50 -23.65 -0.66
CA GLY A 29 -2.88 -24.40 0.54
C GLY A 29 -2.32 -23.83 1.85
N GLU A 30 -1.30 -22.97 1.79
CA GLU A 30 -0.63 -22.37 2.95
C GLU A 30 -0.17 -20.92 2.69
N SER A 31 0.33 -20.24 3.73
CA SER A 31 0.80 -18.84 3.62
C SER A 31 2.05 -18.74 2.75
N THR A 32 2.19 -17.66 1.97
CA THR A 32 3.41 -17.44 1.16
C THR A 32 4.67 -17.25 1.99
N LYS A 33 4.53 -16.92 3.28
CA LYS A 33 5.63 -16.81 4.24
C LYS A 33 6.09 -18.17 4.80
N GLN A 34 5.23 -19.20 4.72
CA GLN A 34 5.46 -20.53 5.27
C GLN A 34 5.75 -21.57 4.19
N ALA A 35 5.27 -21.33 2.96
CA ALA A 35 5.45 -22.20 1.83
C ALA A 35 6.91 -22.63 1.65
N GLU A 36 7.11 -23.94 1.49
CA GLU A 36 8.43 -24.52 1.18
C GLU A 36 8.92 -24.14 -0.22
N LEU A 37 8.01 -23.64 -1.07
CA LEU A 37 8.29 -23.17 -2.42
C LEU A 37 9.22 -21.96 -2.43
N LYS A 38 10.14 -21.94 -3.40
CA LYS A 38 10.94 -20.75 -3.68
C LYS A 38 10.02 -19.64 -4.18
N LYS A 39 10.37 -18.39 -3.88
CA LYS A 39 9.61 -17.21 -4.32
C LYS A 39 9.27 -17.19 -5.81
N ARG A 40 10.16 -17.72 -6.67
CA ARG A 40 9.89 -17.84 -8.11
C ARG A 40 8.73 -18.80 -8.39
N GLU A 41 8.74 -19.96 -7.74
CA GLU A 41 7.72 -21.00 -7.88
C GLU A 41 6.36 -20.50 -7.38
N ILE A 42 6.33 -19.78 -6.25
CA ILE A 42 5.11 -19.11 -5.76
C ILE A 42 4.47 -18.24 -6.85
N TRP A 43 5.26 -17.43 -7.57
CA TRP A 43 4.69 -16.59 -8.63
C TRP A 43 4.17 -17.38 -9.82
N HIS A 44 4.79 -18.50 -10.18
CA HIS A 44 4.26 -19.41 -11.19
C HIS A 44 2.91 -19.96 -10.73
N GLU A 45 2.86 -20.52 -9.52
CA GLU A 45 1.63 -21.08 -8.96
C GLU A 45 0.47 -20.08 -8.96
N LEU A 46 0.70 -18.86 -8.46
CA LEU A 46 -0.34 -17.84 -8.37
C LEU A 46 -0.80 -17.32 -9.74
N MET A 47 0.13 -17.07 -10.66
CA MET A 47 -0.17 -16.40 -11.93
C MET A 47 -0.57 -17.37 -13.06
N ASP A 48 -0.24 -18.66 -12.94
CA ASP A 48 -0.61 -19.68 -13.93
C ASP A 48 -1.96 -20.32 -13.58
N HIS A 49 -2.23 -20.62 -12.31
CA HIS A 49 -3.50 -21.23 -11.89
C HIS A 49 -4.67 -20.25 -11.88
N LYS A 50 -4.39 -18.96 -11.70
CA LYS A 50 -5.42 -17.91 -11.69
C LYS A 50 -5.00 -16.74 -12.57
N PRO A 51 -5.18 -16.84 -13.90
CA PRO A 51 -5.09 -15.68 -14.77
C PRO A 51 -5.98 -14.55 -14.20
N SER A 52 -5.45 -13.34 -14.12
CA SER A 52 -6.08 -12.21 -13.40
C SER A 52 -6.12 -12.33 -11.87
N PHE A 53 -5.17 -13.05 -11.25
CA PHE A 53 -5.02 -13.15 -9.79
C PHE A 53 -5.18 -11.79 -9.09
N PHE A 54 -4.39 -10.79 -9.50
CA PHE A 54 -4.40 -9.46 -8.88
C PHE A 54 -5.72 -8.69 -9.09
N ALA A 55 -6.40 -8.86 -10.22
CA ALA A 55 -7.66 -8.16 -10.52
C ALA A 55 -8.82 -8.63 -9.64
N ASN A 56 -8.69 -9.82 -9.05
CA ASN A 56 -9.73 -10.49 -8.28
C ASN A 56 -9.46 -10.48 -6.77
N LEU A 57 -8.48 -9.70 -6.31
CA LEU A 57 -8.22 -9.58 -4.88
C LEU A 57 -9.40 -8.90 -4.17
N GLU A 58 -9.76 -9.48 -3.04
CA GLU A 58 -10.74 -8.91 -2.12
C GLU A 58 -10.08 -7.84 -1.24
N LEU A 59 -10.88 -6.89 -0.75
CA LEU A 59 -10.39 -5.92 0.22
C LEU A 59 -10.08 -6.60 1.56
N MET A 60 -9.05 -6.11 2.24
CA MET A 60 -8.78 -6.42 3.64
C MET A 60 -9.94 -5.94 4.52
N PRO A 61 -10.30 -6.66 5.59
CA PRO A 61 -11.27 -6.17 6.57
C PRO A 61 -10.84 -4.81 7.15
N GLY A 62 -11.73 -3.81 7.08
CA GLY A 62 -11.48 -2.43 7.51
C GLY A 62 -10.77 -1.53 6.48
N ALA A 63 -10.48 -2.02 5.27
CA ALA A 63 -9.85 -1.23 4.22
C ALA A 63 -10.65 0.02 3.81
N ASP A 64 -11.98 -0.04 3.90
CA ASP A 64 -12.90 1.07 3.66
C ASP A 64 -12.75 2.18 4.71
N ALA A 65 -12.68 1.81 5.99
CA ALA A 65 -12.43 2.74 7.09
C ALA A 65 -11.04 3.39 6.98
N LEU A 66 -10.02 2.58 6.63
CA LEU A 66 -8.67 3.09 6.37
C LEU A 66 -8.66 4.07 5.19
N TRP A 67 -9.35 3.73 4.10
CA TRP A 67 -9.42 4.57 2.91
C TRP A 67 -10.08 5.92 3.20
N LEU A 68 -11.17 5.93 3.98
CA LEU A 68 -11.81 7.18 4.41
C LEU A 68 -10.85 8.08 5.17
N GLU A 69 -10.11 7.54 6.15
CA GLU A 69 -9.14 8.30 6.93
C GLU A 69 -7.98 8.84 6.07
N ILE A 70 -7.54 8.05 5.10
CA ILE A 70 -6.52 8.44 4.11
C ILE A 70 -7.01 9.58 3.24
N ARG A 71 -8.25 9.53 2.71
CA ARG A 71 -8.81 10.63 1.91
C ARG A 71 -8.81 11.94 2.70
N GLU A 72 -9.20 11.90 3.97
CA GLU A 72 -9.11 13.08 4.85
C GLU A 72 -7.66 13.52 5.13
N PHE A 73 -6.71 12.57 5.20
CA PHE A 73 -5.29 12.89 5.38
C PHE A 73 -4.73 13.60 4.16
N LEU A 74 -5.01 13.07 2.98
CA LEU A 74 -4.60 13.60 1.68
C LEU A 74 -5.11 15.02 1.45
N GLU A 75 -6.38 15.28 1.74
CA GLU A 75 -6.95 16.63 1.65
C GLU A 75 -6.22 17.63 2.57
N ARG A 76 -5.92 17.24 3.82
CA ARG A 76 -5.21 18.10 4.77
C ARG A 76 -3.73 18.28 4.47
N SER A 77 -3.09 17.30 3.84
CA SER A 77 -1.69 17.42 3.41
C SER A 77 -1.54 18.26 2.15
N GLY A 78 -2.63 18.59 1.46
CA GLY A 78 -2.61 19.21 0.13
C GLY A 78 -2.24 18.22 -0.98
N GLN A 79 -2.16 16.92 -0.67
CA GLN A 79 -1.95 15.88 -1.67
C GLN A 79 -3.31 15.49 -2.27
N ASN A 80 -3.71 16.16 -3.35
CA ASN A 80 -5.03 15.95 -3.96
C ASN A 80 -5.20 14.60 -4.68
N THR A 81 -4.12 13.85 -4.87
CA THR A 81 -4.11 12.58 -5.61
C THR A 81 -3.48 11.47 -4.77
N PRO A 82 -4.15 10.31 -4.59
CA PRO A 82 -3.55 9.17 -3.94
C PRO A 82 -2.39 8.60 -4.78
N ILE A 83 -1.30 8.25 -4.10
CA ILE A 83 -0.13 7.62 -4.72
C ILE A 83 0.00 6.22 -4.15
N PHE A 84 -0.28 5.22 -4.98
CA PHE A 84 -0.04 3.82 -4.65
C PHE A 84 1.39 3.46 -5.06
N LEU A 85 2.15 2.87 -4.13
CA LEU A 85 3.52 2.40 -4.33
C LEU A 85 3.59 0.93 -3.95
N THR A 86 3.39 0.06 -4.95
CA THR A 86 3.19 -1.37 -4.75
C THR A 86 4.29 -2.20 -5.40
N GLY A 87 4.60 -3.32 -4.75
CA GLY A 87 5.41 -4.37 -5.36
C GLY A 87 4.70 -4.97 -6.59
N CYS A 88 5.46 -5.30 -7.64
CA CYS A 88 4.99 -6.05 -8.80
C CYS A 88 5.95 -7.24 -9.06
N PRO A 89 5.43 -8.46 -9.29
CA PRO A 89 6.29 -9.60 -9.62
C PRO A 89 6.98 -9.41 -10.97
N ARG A 90 8.15 -10.04 -11.13
CA ARG A 90 8.85 -10.12 -12.43
C ARG A 90 8.16 -11.07 -13.40
N TYR A 91 7.70 -12.20 -12.87
CA TYR A 91 6.96 -13.18 -13.64
C TYR A 91 5.58 -12.64 -14.00
N LYS A 92 5.21 -12.70 -15.30
CA LYS A 92 3.95 -12.16 -15.84
C LYS A 92 3.66 -10.73 -15.36
N ARG A 93 4.70 -9.90 -15.37
CA ARG A 93 4.65 -8.53 -14.84
C ARG A 93 3.52 -7.70 -15.42
N GLU A 94 3.37 -7.68 -16.74
CA GLU A 94 2.31 -6.91 -17.41
C GLU A 94 0.90 -7.30 -16.93
N GLU A 95 0.62 -8.60 -16.80
CA GLU A 95 -0.64 -9.10 -16.26
C GLU A 95 -0.86 -8.64 -14.81
N ALA A 96 0.19 -8.66 -13.99
CA ALA A 96 0.13 -8.19 -12.61
C ALA A 96 -0.09 -6.67 -12.52
N GLU A 97 0.55 -5.88 -13.38
CA GLU A 97 0.34 -4.43 -13.47
C GLU A 97 -1.10 -4.10 -13.86
N MET A 98 -1.63 -4.77 -14.90
CA MET A 98 -3.02 -4.60 -15.31
C MET A 98 -4.00 -4.99 -14.20
N GLY A 99 -3.74 -6.10 -13.50
CA GLY A 99 -4.62 -6.54 -12.41
C GLY A 99 -4.64 -5.57 -11.23
N LYS A 100 -3.47 -5.02 -10.86
CA LYS A 100 -3.37 -4.00 -9.81
C LYS A 100 -4.04 -2.68 -10.22
N GLU A 101 -3.88 -2.26 -11.48
CA GLU A 101 -4.60 -1.11 -12.03
C GLU A 101 -6.11 -1.31 -11.94
N ALA A 102 -6.62 -2.47 -12.39
CA ALA A 102 -8.04 -2.79 -12.34
C ALA A 102 -8.59 -2.75 -10.90
N CYS A 103 -7.83 -3.27 -9.94
CA CYS A 103 -8.18 -3.19 -8.52
C CYS A 103 -8.26 -1.74 -8.01
N VAL A 104 -7.27 -0.90 -8.32
CA VAL A 104 -7.30 0.53 -7.93
C VAL A 104 -8.49 1.25 -8.54
N LYS A 105 -8.75 1.04 -9.84
CA LYS A 105 -9.92 1.61 -10.53
C LYS A 105 -11.24 1.15 -9.92
N LYS A 106 -11.34 -0.13 -9.54
CA LYS A 106 -12.57 -0.72 -9.00
C LYS A 106 -12.94 -0.14 -7.62
N TYR A 107 -11.97 0.05 -6.73
CA TYR A 107 -12.26 0.30 -5.32
C TYR A 107 -11.99 1.73 -4.83
N PHE A 108 -11.05 2.46 -5.43
CA PHE A 108 -10.53 3.69 -4.80
C PHE A 108 -10.82 4.97 -5.57
N ILE A 109 -10.98 4.90 -6.89
CA ILE A 109 -11.09 6.09 -7.72
C ILE A 109 -12.23 6.01 -8.74
N LYS A 110 -12.57 7.16 -9.32
CA LYS A 110 -13.56 7.29 -10.41
C LYS A 110 -12.93 7.77 -11.72
N GLY A 111 -11.74 8.34 -11.67
CA GLY A 111 -10.99 8.83 -12.81
C GLY A 111 -9.97 7.81 -13.29
N GLU A 112 -8.86 8.30 -13.83
CA GLU A 112 -7.82 7.47 -14.44
C GLU A 112 -6.71 7.05 -13.48
N VAL A 113 -6.07 5.94 -13.80
CA VAL A 113 -4.83 5.51 -13.14
C VAL A 113 -3.64 5.88 -14.02
N HIS A 114 -2.77 6.74 -13.50
CA HIS A 114 -1.54 7.14 -14.16
C HIS A 114 -0.39 6.29 -13.66
N LYS A 115 0.16 5.42 -14.53
CA LYS A 115 1.16 4.43 -14.13
C LYS A 115 2.59 4.97 -14.22
N ILE A 116 3.41 4.60 -13.24
CA ILE A 116 4.87 4.63 -13.31
C ILE A 116 5.35 3.20 -13.12
N SER A 117 5.72 2.51 -14.21
CA SER A 117 6.36 1.20 -14.11
C SER A 117 7.87 1.38 -14.00
N VAL A 118 8.42 1.10 -12.82
CA VAL A 118 9.87 1.14 -12.59
C VAL A 118 10.50 -0.07 -13.25
N LYS A 119 11.45 0.17 -14.16
CA LYS A 119 12.12 -0.91 -14.90
C LYS A 119 12.76 -1.90 -13.95
N GLU A 120 12.80 -3.16 -14.37
CA GLU A 120 13.35 -4.23 -13.53
C GLU A 120 14.82 -4.06 -13.24
N ASP A 121 15.59 -3.54 -14.17
CA ASP A 121 17.03 -3.30 -14.05
C ASP A 121 17.38 -1.95 -13.41
N ALA A 122 16.38 -1.10 -13.16
CA ALA A 122 16.61 0.20 -12.54
C ALA A 122 17.26 0.09 -11.15
N THR A 123 18.22 0.97 -10.93
CA THR A 123 19.04 1.10 -9.74
C THR A 123 18.72 2.40 -9.00
N ILE A 124 19.38 2.63 -7.86
CA ILE A 124 19.19 3.88 -7.11
C ILE A 124 19.61 5.13 -7.89
N ASP A 125 20.55 4.99 -8.83
CA ASP A 125 20.99 6.10 -9.69
C ASP A 125 19.88 6.55 -10.65
N ASP A 126 18.93 5.66 -10.95
CA ASP A 126 17.75 5.98 -11.77
C ASP A 126 16.62 6.61 -10.95
N ALA A 127 16.72 6.67 -9.62
CA ALA A 127 15.63 7.13 -8.75
C ALA A 127 15.15 8.54 -9.12
N MET A 128 16.07 9.44 -9.47
CA MET A 128 15.74 10.82 -9.83
C MET A 128 14.80 10.88 -11.04
N VAL A 129 14.98 10.01 -12.04
CA VAL A 129 14.12 9.94 -13.23
C VAL A 129 12.68 9.60 -12.85
N TYR A 130 12.48 8.64 -11.95
CA TYR A 130 11.15 8.24 -11.51
C TYR A 130 10.50 9.27 -10.58
N GLN A 131 11.31 9.97 -9.77
CA GLN A 131 10.82 11.07 -8.92
C GLN A 131 10.41 12.28 -9.76
N GLU A 132 11.17 12.63 -10.80
CA GLU A 132 10.80 13.67 -11.76
C GLU A 132 9.50 13.31 -12.46
N ARG A 133 9.38 12.07 -12.95
CA ARG A 133 8.14 11.59 -13.56
C ARG A 133 6.94 11.67 -12.63
N LEU A 134 7.11 11.31 -11.35
CA LEU A 134 6.08 11.48 -10.33
C LEU A 134 5.69 12.95 -10.16
N ASN A 135 6.66 13.86 -10.09
CA ASN A 135 6.41 15.29 -9.95
C ASN A 135 5.75 15.91 -11.19
N GLU A 136 6.02 15.40 -12.39
CA GLU A 136 5.30 15.78 -13.61
C GLU A 136 3.83 15.38 -13.56
N LEU A 137 3.56 14.11 -13.21
CA LEU A 137 2.18 13.62 -13.10
C LEU A 137 1.41 14.41 -12.05
N LEU A 138 2.00 14.67 -10.88
CA LEU A 138 1.34 15.44 -9.81
C LEU A 138 0.91 16.86 -10.22
N LYS A 139 1.45 17.42 -11.31
CA LYS A 139 1.02 18.72 -11.86
C LYS A 139 -0.21 18.62 -12.77
N THR A 140 -0.50 17.43 -13.32
CA THR A 140 -1.49 17.25 -14.39
C THR A 140 -2.65 16.33 -14.00
N VAL A 141 -2.47 15.45 -13.01
CA VAL A 141 -3.50 14.50 -12.56
C VAL A 141 -4.71 15.20 -11.92
N GLY A 142 -5.90 14.67 -12.19
CA GLY A 142 -7.15 15.18 -11.63
C GLY A 142 -7.38 14.74 -10.17
N PRO A 143 -8.31 15.40 -9.46
CA PRO A 143 -8.66 15.07 -8.06
C PRO A 143 -9.39 13.71 -7.90
N ASN A 144 -9.85 13.13 -9.00
CA ASN A 144 -10.51 11.82 -9.05
C ASN A 144 -9.60 10.71 -9.59
N ASP A 145 -8.36 11.03 -9.96
CA ASP A 145 -7.40 10.10 -10.50
C ASP A 145 -6.55 9.45 -9.39
N ALA A 146 -5.71 8.49 -9.74
CA ALA A 146 -4.63 7.99 -8.89
C ALA A 146 -3.32 7.90 -9.67
N ILE A 147 -2.20 7.95 -8.94
CA ILE A 147 -0.90 7.54 -9.46
C ILE A 147 -0.60 6.14 -8.94
N LEU A 148 -0.25 5.21 -9.82
CA LEU A 148 0.13 3.84 -9.48
C LEU A 148 1.57 3.58 -9.88
N ILE A 149 2.45 3.49 -8.88
CA ILE A 149 3.85 3.17 -9.03
C ILE A 149 4.05 1.67 -8.81
N LEU A 150 4.54 0.98 -9.85
CA LEU A 150 4.74 -0.46 -9.90
C LEU A 150 6.24 -0.73 -9.92
N CYS A 151 6.76 -1.34 -8.86
CA CYS A 151 8.20 -1.55 -8.69
C CYS A 151 8.52 -2.86 -7.98
N ARG A 152 9.79 -3.22 -7.85
CA ARG A 152 10.20 -4.28 -6.93
C ARG A 152 10.16 -3.80 -5.48
N PRO A 153 10.06 -4.69 -4.48
CA PRO A 153 10.04 -4.30 -3.07
C PRO A 153 11.22 -3.39 -2.64
N ASP A 154 12.42 -3.69 -3.13
CA ASP A 154 13.64 -2.92 -2.86
C ASP A 154 13.64 -1.54 -3.51
N GLN A 155 12.97 -1.40 -4.66
CA GLN A 155 12.90 -0.15 -5.43
C GLN A 155 11.91 0.86 -4.83
N LYS A 156 11.11 0.49 -3.81
CA LYS A 156 10.29 1.47 -3.07
C LYS A 156 11.15 2.59 -2.48
N ASN A 157 12.37 2.26 -2.03
CA ASN A 157 13.37 3.21 -1.54
C ASN A 157 13.55 4.41 -2.49
N PHE A 158 13.42 4.23 -3.81
CA PHE A 158 13.60 5.31 -4.79
C PHE A 158 12.73 6.54 -4.52
N PHE A 159 11.64 6.41 -3.75
CA PHE A 159 10.71 7.49 -3.44
C PHE A 159 10.85 8.04 -2.01
N SER A 160 11.77 7.49 -1.21
CA SER A 160 11.97 7.82 0.21
C SER A 160 12.65 9.19 0.44
N LEU A 161 13.15 9.82 -0.63
CA LEU A 161 13.67 11.19 -0.63
C LEU A 161 12.74 12.19 -1.33
N THR A 162 11.56 11.74 -1.81
CA THR A 162 10.63 12.66 -2.46
C THR A 162 10.15 13.72 -1.48
N LEU A 163 10.02 14.96 -1.97
CA LEU A 163 9.47 16.07 -1.20
C LEU A 163 7.98 16.26 -1.51
N PRO A 164 7.18 16.72 -0.54
CA PRO A 164 7.53 16.96 0.87
C PRO A 164 7.68 15.64 1.66
N ILE A 165 7.98 15.69 2.97
CA ILE A 165 8.38 14.53 3.81
C ILE A 165 7.61 13.23 3.44
N PRO A 166 8.28 12.20 2.92
CA PRO A 166 7.60 11.05 2.35
C PRO A 166 7.25 10.04 3.45
N ILE A 167 5.99 9.63 3.48
CA ILE A 167 5.43 8.62 4.37
C ILE A 167 5.11 7.38 3.53
N LEU A 168 5.59 6.21 3.93
CA LEU A 168 5.11 4.94 3.36
C LEU A 168 4.25 4.20 4.37
N LEU A 169 3.04 3.84 3.96
CA LEU A 169 2.16 2.91 4.68
C LEU A 169 2.21 1.54 3.98
N ASP A 170 2.76 0.54 4.67
CA ASP A 170 3.13 -0.76 4.08
C ASP A 170 3.12 -1.84 5.18
N ASP A 171 2.79 -3.08 4.82
CA ASP A 171 2.70 -4.21 5.76
C ASP A 171 4.04 -4.93 5.99
N ARG A 172 5.03 -4.73 5.10
CA ARG A 172 6.26 -5.51 5.09
C ARG A 172 7.26 -5.02 6.12
N ASP A 173 7.67 -5.91 7.01
CA ASP A 173 8.69 -5.66 8.03
C ASP A 173 10.00 -5.11 7.44
N LYS A 174 10.38 -5.59 6.25
CA LYS A 174 11.62 -5.18 5.56
C LYS A 174 11.51 -3.81 4.86
N ALA A 175 10.29 -3.32 4.60
CA ALA A 175 10.10 -2.03 3.91
C ALA A 175 10.49 -0.87 4.83
N GLY A 176 10.16 -0.95 6.12
CA GLY A 176 10.46 0.11 7.10
C GLY A 176 11.94 0.48 7.14
N PRO A 177 12.86 -0.45 7.49
CA PRO A 177 14.29 -0.16 7.57
C PRO A 177 14.90 0.38 6.27
N LEU A 178 14.43 -0.08 5.11
CA LEU A 178 14.89 0.43 3.81
C LEU A 178 14.36 1.83 3.52
N TRP A 179 13.09 2.10 3.85
CA TRP A 179 12.46 3.39 3.65
C TRP A 179 13.07 4.47 4.55
N THR A 180 13.34 4.14 5.82
CA THR A 180 13.85 5.06 6.84
C THR A 180 15.37 5.16 6.88
N GLN A 181 16.09 4.69 5.84
CA GLN A 181 17.52 5.00 5.69
C GLN A 181 17.76 6.51 5.58
N HIS A 182 16.75 7.24 5.10
CA HIS A 182 16.75 8.69 5.07
C HIS A 182 16.04 9.26 6.30
N PRO A 183 16.72 10.07 7.13
CA PRO A 183 16.16 10.56 8.41
C PRO A 183 14.87 11.37 8.28
N ALA A 184 14.60 11.92 7.11
CA ALA A 184 13.42 12.74 6.84
C ALA A 184 12.18 11.90 6.47
N SER A 185 12.32 10.63 6.09
CA SER A 185 11.20 9.79 5.69
C SER A 185 10.51 9.16 6.90
N LEU A 186 9.23 8.87 6.75
CA LEU A 186 8.40 8.26 7.80
C LEU A 186 7.81 6.95 7.32
N PHE A 187 7.64 6.00 8.22
CA PHE A 187 7.03 4.71 7.92
C PHE A 187 5.86 4.46 8.87
N ILE A 188 4.73 4.00 8.32
CA ILE A 188 3.58 3.51 9.07
C ILE A 188 3.49 2.01 8.77
N HIS A 189 3.83 1.20 9.77
CA HIS A 189 3.80 -0.25 9.62
C HIS A 189 2.38 -0.78 9.78
N HIS A 190 1.78 -1.23 8.68
CA HIS A 190 0.45 -1.81 8.65
C HIS A 190 0.50 -3.31 8.95
N THR A 191 0.68 -3.68 10.21
CA THR A 191 0.81 -5.09 10.60
C THR A 191 -0.53 -5.78 10.77
N SER A 192 -1.09 -6.31 9.68
CA SER A 192 -2.01 -7.43 9.82
C SER A 192 -1.15 -8.67 10.10
N GLU A 193 -1.15 -9.17 11.35
CA GLU A 193 -0.48 -10.44 11.61
C GLU A 193 -1.17 -11.50 10.74
N PRO A 194 -0.46 -12.21 9.85
CA PRO A 194 -1.05 -13.34 9.18
C PRO A 194 -1.30 -14.37 10.27
N ALA A 195 -2.57 -14.66 10.54
CA ALA A 195 -2.89 -15.84 11.33
C ALA A 195 -2.27 -17.03 10.59
N ALA A 196 -1.37 -17.77 11.25
CA ALA A 196 -0.82 -19.03 10.72
C ALA A 196 -1.91 -20.08 10.46
N ASN A 197 -3.14 -19.81 10.91
CA ASN A 197 -4.30 -20.64 10.70
C ASN A 197 -5.29 -19.95 9.74
N ASN A 198 -5.89 -20.74 8.84
CA ASN A 198 -6.97 -20.34 7.91
C ASN A 198 -8.28 -19.89 8.59
N ASN A 199 -8.24 -19.52 9.86
CA ASN A 199 -9.42 -19.03 10.58
C ASN A 199 -9.71 -17.58 10.19
N ASN A 200 -10.69 -17.41 9.32
CA ASN A 200 -11.15 -16.11 8.81
C ASN A 200 -11.47 -15.10 9.92
N SER A 201 -11.98 -15.53 11.08
CA SER A 201 -12.34 -14.60 12.17
C SER A 201 -11.12 -13.99 12.86
N VAL A 202 -10.06 -14.79 13.05
CA VAL A 202 -8.79 -14.32 13.63
C VAL A 202 -8.11 -13.35 12.68
N ARG A 203 -8.06 -13.71 11.38
CA ARG A 203 -7.51 -12.86 10.32
C ARG A 203 -8.22 -11.50 10.25
N ALA A 204 -9.55 -11.51 10.29
CA ALA A 204 -10.33 -10.28 10.27
C ALA A 204 -10.00 -9.37 11.47
N SER A 205 -9.95 -9.93 12.68
CA SER A 205 -9.60 -9.16 13.88
C SER A 205 -8.18 -8.58 13.83
N LEU A 206 -7.21 -9.32 13.30
CA LEU A 206 -5.83 -8.82 13.15
C LEU A 206 -5.74 -7.70 12.11
N SER A 207 -6.49 -7.81 11.01
CA SER A 207 -6.64 -6.73 10.01
C SER A 207 -7.27 -5.47 10.62
N GLU A 208 -8.38 -5.60 11.34
CA GLU A 208 -9.05 -4.45 11.97
C GLU A 208 -8.14 -3.72 12.96
N LYS A 209 -7.37 -4.47 13.78
CA LYS A 209 -6.38 -3.87 14.67
C LYS A 209 -5.26 -3.15 13.91
N ALA A 210 -4.83 -3.67 12.75
CA ALA A 210 -3.83 -3.03 11.91
C ALA A 210 -4.34 -1.72 11.31
N VAL A 211 -5.60 -1.73 10.86
CA VAL A 211 -6.34 -0.54 10.40
C VAL A 211 -6.42 0.50 11.51
N ASP A 212 -6.86 0.13 12.71
CA ASP A 212 -6.97 1.05 13.85
C ASP A 212 -5.65 1.74 14.18
N ARG A 213 -4.54 0.98 14.25
CA ARG A 213 -3.20 1.55 14.49
C ARG A 213 -2.76 2.50 13.38
N SER A 214 -3.05 2.14 12.12
CA SER A 214 -2.71 2.99 10.97
C SER A 214 -3.50 4.29 11.00
N ILE A 215 -4.79 4.22 11.30
CA ILE A 215 -5.69 5.36 11.46
C ILE A 215 -5.21 6.27 12.60
N GLU A 216 -4.91 5.70 13.77
CA GLU A 216 -4.36 6.44 14.91
C GLU A 216 -3.11 7.21 14.51
N ARG A 217 -2.18 6.53 13.81
CA ARG A 217 -0.94 7.15 13.37
C ARG A 217 -1.15 8.30 12.37
N LEU A 218 -2.07 8.14 11.42
CA LEU A 218 -2.46 9.22 10.49
C LEU A 218 -3.08 10.40 11.26
N ARG A 219 -3.91 10.15 12.27
CA ARG A 219 -4.54 11.18 13.11
C ARG A 219 -3.54 11.95 13.97
N GLU A 220 -2.54 11.27 14.51
CA GLU A 220 -1.43 11.92 15.23
C GLU A 220 -0.68 12.89 14.32
N MET A 221 -0.35 12.46 13.09
CA MET A 221 0.33 13.28 12.09
C MET A 221 -0.53 14.47 11.60
N LYS A 222 -1.86 14.36 11.66
CA LYS A 222 -2.79 15.48 11.40
C LYS A 222 -2.73 16.58 12.47
N GLY A 223 -2.05 16.37 13.61
CA GLY A 223 -1.95 17.36 14.69
C GLY A 223 -3.15 17.41 15.64
N GLY A 224 -3.98 16.36 15.66
CA GLY A 224 -5.21 16.31 16.43
C GLY A 224 -5.12 15.42 17.67
N ASN A 225 -4.75 16.00 18.81
CA ASN A 225 -5.14 15.46 20.12
C ASN A 225 -6.67 15.69 20.30
N ARG A 226 -7.52 14.97 19.55
CA ARG A 226 -8.90 14.79 19.95
C ARG A 226 -8.95 13.49 20.75
N ARG A 227 -8.83 13.60 22.07
CA ARG A 227 -9.27 12.55 22.99
C ARG A 227 -10.67 12.12 22.55
N ILE A 228 -10.80 10.92 22.01
CA ILE A 228 -12.09 10.25 21.89
C ILE A 228 -12.51 9.95 23.32
N THR A 229 -13.26 10.85 23.93
CA THR A 229 -13.97 10.54 25.16
C THR A 229 -15.08 9.56 24.78
N HIS A 230 -14.85 8.27 25.01
CA HIS A 230 -15.93 7.29 25.06
C HIS A 230 -16.91 7.71 26.16
N ARG A 231 -17.91 8.51 25.80
CA ARG A 231 -19.05 8.77 26.66
C ARG A 231 -19.88 7.50 26.65
N LYS A 232 -19.58 6.58 27.57
CA LYS A 232 -20.46 5.46 27.91
C LYS A 232 -21.85 6.04 28.16
N ARG A 233 -22.81 5.75 27.27
CA ARG A 233 -24.23 5.92 27.55
C ARG A 233 -24.54 4.96 28.70
N ARG A 234 -24.71 5.51 29.91
CA ARG A 234 -25.42 4.84 31.00
C ARG A 234 -26.90 4.85 30.60
N THR A 235 -27.42 3.68 30.27
CA THR A 235 -28.82 3.32 30.50
C THR A 235 -29.07 3.18 32.00
#